data_AF-A0A522IZY9-F1
#
_entry.id   AF-A0A522IZY9-F1
#
_cell.length_a   1.000
_cell.length_b   1.000
_cell.length_c   1.000
_cell.angle_alpha   90.00
_cell.angle_beta   90.00
_cell.angle_gamma   90.00
#
_symmetry.space_group_name_H-M   'P 1'
#
loop_
_entity.id
_entity.type
_entity.pdbx_description
1 polymer ?
#
loop_
_entity_poly.entity_id
_entity_poly.type
_entity_poly.pdbx_seq_one_letter_code
_entity_poly.pdbx_strand_id
1 'polypeptide(L)'
;MKGLQGNVEFHQAAKGAGYLVATHYTDGAYKTMFLEKVDVYEVVKDGDSNLMPGRKLSEEEKTNLQASSDGKVHVADNGIFNDEAAAEKYANQHGTGIGGPRYYAAFPEAGNGVSEGLVAVHQKVFENDFWGLTNATQETKLEMIQYGRSGLHLDGHSRGSMTIGNAMESLAKDGNQGLLGGTTVSFFGAAYNGEKADALLSGLQNRDAVQDPSQRQAMELTLQIHMADPVGRYIGGNPSAGGTIPGGSNLLYEMWRALDGQENTTHNCYGAPGNRACQALWSNSSNKETATLPISAFEGWK
;
A
#
# COMPACT_ATOMS: atom_id res chain seq x y z
N MET A 1 -4.36 -28.88 10.18
CA MET A 1 -4.34 -29.41 8.79
C MET A 1 -4.93 -28.46 7.74
N LYS A 2 -5.79 -27.48 8.05
CA LYS A 2 -6.32 -26.51 7.08
C LYS A 2 -5.34 -25.40 6.63
N GLY A 3 -4.32 -25.07 7.42
CA GLY A 3 -3.28 -24.09 7.05
C GLY A 3 -2.26 -24.59 6.02
N LEU A 4 -2.13 -25.93 5.83
CA LEU A 4 -1.24 -26.50 4.81
C LEU A 4 -1.88 -26.50 3.41
N GLN A 5 -3.21 -26.56 3.30
CA GLN A 5 -3.89 -26.60 2.01
C GLN A 5 -3.80 -25.26 1.27
N GLY A 6 -3.94 -24.12 1.98
CA GLY A 6 -3.78 -22.79 1.37
C GLY A 6 -2.36 -22.54 0.81
N ASN A 7 -1.32 -23.05 1.48
CA ASN A 7 0.06 -22.95 0.98
C ASN A 7 0.31 -23.85 -0.23
N VAL A 8 -0.30 -25.03 -0.31
CA VAL A 8 -0.16 -25.93 -1.45
C VAL A 8 -0.89 -25.39 -2.68
N GLU A 9 -2.09 -24.84 -2.50
CA GLU A 9 -2.85 -24.19 -3.57
C GLU A 9 -2.14 -22.92 -4.07
N PHE A 10 -1.57 -22.10 -3.17
CA PHE A 10 -0.74 -20.95 -3.55
C PHE A 10 0.53 -21.39 -4.29
N HIS A 11 1.22 -22.45 -3.83
CA HIS A 11 2.40 -22.98 -4.54
C HIS A 11 2.07 -23.56 -5.91
N GLN A 12 0.91 -24.21 -6.08
CA GLN A 12 0.45 -24.70 -7.38
C GLN A 12 0.00 -23.56 -8.29
N ALA A 13 -0.69 -22.56 -7.76
CA ALA A 13 -1.04 -21.33 -8.48
C ALA A 13 0.23 -20.55 -8.90
N ALA A 14 1.23 -20.44 -8.04
CA ALA A 14 2.51 -19.81 -8.33
C ALA A 14 3.34 -20.61 -9.36
N LYS A 15 3.28 -21.95 -9.35
CA LYS A 15 3.90 -22.78 -10.40
C LYS A 15 3.18 -22.65 -11.75
N GLY A 16 1.85 -22.64 -11.76
CA GLY A 16 1.05 -22.39 -12.95
C GLY A 16 1.22 -20.97 -13.50
N ALA A 17 1.34 -19.98 -12.62
CA ALA A 17 1.61 -18.60 -12.98
C ALA A 17 3.06 -18.39 -13.42
N GLY A 18 4.02 -19.10 -12.85
CA GLY A 18 5.41 -19.11 -13.34
C GLY A 18 5.52 -19.68 -14.75
N TYR A 19 4.68 -20.66 -15.12
CA TYR A 19 4.53 -21.09 -16.50
C TYR A 19 3.94 -19.97 -17.36
N LEU A 20 2.82 -19.34 -16.97
CA LEU A 20 2.21 -18.21 -17.71
C LEU A 20 3.16 -17.01 -17.89
N VAL A 21 3.90 -16.63 -16.86
CA VAL A 21 4.92 -15.56 -16.89
C VAL A 21 6.09 -15.96 -17.80
N ALA A 22 6.54 -17.21 -17.74
CA ALA A 22 7.62 -17.72 -18.60
C ALA A 22 7.16 -17.96 -20.06
N THR A 23 5.87 -18.17 -20.31
CA THR A 23 5.31 -18.56 -21.62
C THR A 23 4.33 -17.53 -22.19
N HIS A 24 4.60 -16.23 -22.01
CA HIS A 24 3.85 -15.06 -22.54
C HIS A 24 2.95 -14.35 -21.52
N TYR A 25 3.35 -13.12 -21.17
CA TYR A 25 2.40 -12.10 -20.71
C TYR A 25 1.32 -11.86 -21.77
N THR A 26 0.08 -11.62 -21.35
CA THR A 26 -0.89 -11.01 -22.27
C THR A 26 -0.42 -9.61 -22.64
N ASP A 27 -0.74 -9.14 -23.85
CA ASP A 27 -0.42 -7.77 -24.28
C ASP A 27 -0.89 -6.73 -23.25
N GLY A 28 -2.05 -6.96 -22.62
CA GLY A 28 -2.59 -6.10 -21.57
C GLY A 28 -1.71 -6.04 -20.31
N ALA A 29 -1.35 -7.19 -19.73
CA ALA A 29 -0.53 -7.22 -18.51
C ALA A 29 0.86 -6.61 -18.75
N TYR A 30 1.52 -6.98 -19.85
CA TYR A 30 2.84 -6.44 -20.19
C TYR A 30 2.79 -4.92 -20.41
N LYS A 31 1.76 -4.44 -21.12
CA LYS A 31 1.56 -3.01 -21.36
C LYS A 31 1.40 -2.25 -20.05
N THR A 32 0.53 -2.72 -19.16
CA THR A 32 0.30 -2.10 -17.85
C THR A 32 1.54 -2.12 -16.95
N MET A 33 2.31 -3.21 -16.95
CA MET A 33 3.50 -3.33 -16.09
C MET A 33 4.69 -2.49 -16.57
N PHE A 34 4.96 -2.48 -17.87
CA PHE A 34 6.25 -2.01 -18.40
C PHE A 34 6.16 -0.91 -19.45
N LEU A 35 4.99 -0.67 -20.06
CA LEU A 35 4.83 0.34 -21.12
C LEU A 35 4.04 1.56 -20.68
N GLU A 36 3.01 1.38 -19.86
CA GLU A 36 2.19 2.48 -19.36
C GLU A 36 2.95 3.25 -18.28
N LYS A 37 2.98 4.58 -18.43
CA LYS A 37 3.54 5.46 -17.42
C LYS A 37 2.58 5.53 -16.23
N VAL A 38 3.15 5.67 -15.05
CA VAL A 38 2.37 5.99 -13.85
C VAL A 38 2.22 7.49 -13.77
N ASP A 39 0.97 7.92 -13.71
CA ASP A 39 0.62 9.32 -13.56
C ASP A 39 0.50 9.64 -12.07
N VAL A 40 1.14 10.74 -11.66
CA VAL A 40 1.07 11.25 -10.29
C VAL A 40 0.17 12.49 -10.28
N TYR A 41 -0.66 12.60 -9.26
CA TYR A 41 -1.66 13.64 -9.13
C TYR A 41 -1.54 14.32 -7.78
N GLU A 42 -1.89 15.60 -7.71
CA GLU A 42 -2.15 16.32 -6.47
C GLU A 42 -3.62 16.20 -6.08
N VAL A 43 -3.90 15.88 -4.82
CA VAL A 43 -5.27 15.86 -4.26
C VAL A 43 -5.82 17.28 -4.22
N VAL A 44 -6.95 17.53 -4.87
CA VAL A 44 -7.60 18.84 -4.91
C VAL A 44 -8.90 18.82 -4.11
N LYS A 45 -9.18 19.91 -3.40
CA LYS A 45 -10.45 20.14 -2.71
C LYS A 45 -11.07 21.46 -3.13
N ASP A 46 -12.39 21.50 -3.16
CA ASP A 46 -13.14 22.74 -3.33
C ASP A 46 -13.11 23.61 -2.05
N GLY A 47 -13.72 24.79 -2.11
CA GLY A 47 -13.80 25.71 -0.98
C GLY A 47 -14.56 25.16 0.24
N ASP A 48 -15.38 24.12 0.03
CA ASP A 48 -16.16 23.42 1.06
C ASP A 48 -15.45 22.12 1.54
N SER A 49 -14.19 21.92 1.14
CA SER A 49 -13.37 20.74 1.47
C SER A 49 -13.86 19.42 0.85
N ASN A 50 -14.74 19.45 -0.15
CA ASN A 50 -15.09 18.26 -0.93
C ASN A 50 -13.97 17.94 -1.91
N LEU A 51 -13.75 16.65 -2.18
CA LEU A 51 -12.78 16.21 -3.17
C LEU A 51 -13.22 16.63 -4.58
N MET A 52 -12.28 17.16 -5.35
CA MET A 52 -12.38 17.43 -6.77
C MET A 52 -11.40 16.52 -7.50
N PRO A 53 -11.63 16.16 -8.78
CA PRO A 53 -10.68 15.35 -9.54
C PRO A 53 -9.26 15.87 -9.41
N GLY A 54 -8.33 14.97 -9.09
CA GLY A 54 -6.95 15.32 -8.84
C GLY A 54 -6.28 16.02 -10.02
N ARG A 55 -5.30 16.85 -9.71
CA ARG A 55 -4.55 17.59 -10.71
C ARG A 55 -3.33 16.77 -11.11
N LYS A 56 -3.35 16.22 -12.32
CA LYS A 56 -2.21 15.51 -12.90
C LYS A 56 -0.97 16.40 -12.92
N LEU A 57 0.15 15.87 -12.44
CA LEU A 57 1.44 16.53 -12.42
C LEU A 57 2.21 16.33 -13.72
N SER A 58 2.96 17.35 -14.12
CA SER A 58 4.01 17.23 -15.13
C SER A 58 5.25 16.54 -14.56
N GLU A 59 6.14 16.04 -15.43
CA GLU A 59 7.41 15.43 -15.01
C GLU A 59 8.28 16.40 -14.18
N GLU A 60 8.24 17.70 -14.49
CA GLU A 60 8.95 18.73 -13.72
C GLU A 60 8.38 18.85 -12.30
N GLU A 61 7.05 18.84 -12.16
CA GLU A 61 6.39 18.92 -10.86
C GLU A 61 6.65 17.68 -10.00
N LYS A 62 6.70 16.47 -10.59
CA LYS A 62 7.06 15.24 -9.86
C LYS A 62 8.44 15.29 -9.21
N THR A 63 9.37 16.05 -9.80
CA THR A 63 10.72 16.26 -9.23
C THR A 63 10.81 17.41 -8.22
N ASN A 64 9.71 18.16 -8.03
CA ASN A 64 9.63 19.33 -7.15
C ASN A 64 8.37 19.31 -6.26
N LEU A 65 8.00 18.15 -5.75
CA LEU A 65 6.88 17.98 -4.83
C LEU A 65 7.09 18.80 -3.56
N GLN A 66 6.00 19.36 -3.05
CA GLN A 66 6.02 20.24 -1.89
C GLN A 66 5.72 19.45 -0.63
N ALA A 67 6.44 19.77 0.44
CA ALA A 67 6.17 19.20 1.74
C ALA A 67 4.85 19.73 2.31
N SER A 68 4.14 18.85 3.02
CA SER A 68 3.06 19.22 3.91
C SER A 68 3.58 19.89 5.19
N SER A 69 2.66 20.34 6.05
CA SER A 69 2.92 21.05 7.31
C SER A 69 3.77 20.28 8.33
N ASP A 70 3.88 18.96 8.19
CA ASP A 70 4.77 18.11 8.98
C ASP A 70 6.20 18.01 8.41
N GLY A 71 6.49 18.73 7.32
CA GLY A 71 7.79 18.75 6.67
C GLY A 71 8.06 17.57 5.73
N LYS A 72 7.05 16.73 5.43
CA LYS A 72 7.20 15.58 4.53
C LYS A 72 6.42 15.76 3.24
N VAL A 73 6.95 15.20 2.15
CA VAL A 73 6.16 14.95 0.94
C VAL A 73 5.29 13.72 1.20
N HIS A 74 3.98 13.80 0.98
CA HIS A 74 3.04 12.68 1.18
C HIS A 74 2.61 12.11 -0.16
N VAL A 75 2.92 10.84 -0.41
CA VAL A 75 2.49 10.12 -1.62
C VAL A 75 1.75 8.84 -1.23
N ALA A 76 0.58 8.62 -1.83
CA ALA A 76 -0.20 7.40 -1.66
C ALA A 76 -0.11 6.50 -2.91
N ASP A 77 0.25 5.24 -2.68
CA ASP A 77 0.24 4.17 -3.66
C ASP A 77 -1.00 3.29 -3.44
N ASN A 78 -1.89 3.25 -4.43
CA ASN A 78 -3.11 2.46 -4.37
C ASN A 78 -2.97 1.04 -4.97
N GLY A 79 -3.94 0.17 -4.69
CA GLY A 79 -4.02 -1.21 -5.23
C GLY A 79 -4.92 -1.41 -6.45
N ILE A 80 -5.25 -2.68 -6.71
CA ILE A 80 -6.00 -3.22 -7.87
C ILE A 80 -7.48 -2.76 -7.88
N PHE A 81 -8.10 -2.65 -9.07
CA PHE A 81 -9.54 -2.35 -9.32
C PHE A 81 -10.02 -0.96 -8.93
N ASN A 82 -9.09 -0.03 -8.85
CA ASN A 82 -9.38 1.32 -8.45
C ASN A 82 -8.97 2.27 -9.57
N ASP A 83 -9.96 2.95 -10.12
CA ASP A 83 -9.75 4.09 -10.99
C ASP A 83 -9.05 5.24 -10.22
N GLU A 84 -8.72 6.30 -10.95
CA GLU A 84 -8.10 7.50 -10.41
C GLU A 84 -8.86 8.07 -9.20
N ALA A 85 -10.20 8.00 -9.21
CA ALA A 85 -11.04 8.53 -8.14
C ALA A 85 -10.91 7.71 -6.85
N ALA A 86 -10.77 6.39 -6.96
CA ALA A 86 -10.48 5.56 -5.80
C ALA A 86 -9.07 5.82 -5.25
N ALA A 87 -8.04 6.00 -6.10
CA ALA A 87 -6.70 6.38 -5.64
C ALA A 87 -6.71 7.74 -4.90
N GLU A 88 -7.42 8.73 -5.43
CA GLU A 88 -7.64 10.03 -4.79
C GLU A 88 -8.33 9.89 -3.43
N LYS A 89 -9.39 9.08 -3.36
CA LYS A 89 -10.12 8.84 -2.12
C LYS A 89 -9.20 8.28 -1.03
N TYR A 90 -8.35 7.30 -1.35
CA TYR A 90 -7.41 6.72 -0.38
C TYR A 90 -6.33 7.72 0.04
N ALA A 91 -5.76 8.46 -0.90
CA ALA A 91 -4.80 9.52 -0.60
C ALA A 91 -5.38 10.57 0.36
N ASN A 92 -6.64 10.94 0.16
CA ASN A 92 -7.32 11.85 1.07
C ASN A 92 -7.64 11.21 2.44
N GLN A 93 -8.03 9.93 2.46
CA GLN A 93 -8.43 9.18 3.65
C GLN A 93 -7.27 8.91 4.61
N HIS A 94 -6.06 8.67 4.09
CA HIS A 94 -4.89 8.37 4.91
C HIS A 94 -4.19 9.65 5.41
N GLY A 95 -4.18 10.72 4.61
CA GLY A 95 -3.55 11.99 4.97
C GLY A 95 -4.42 12.97 5.78
N THR A 96 -5.41 12.53 6.56
CA THR A 96 -6.26 13.46 7.33
C THR A 96 -5.55 14.05 8.54
N GLY A 97 -5.73 15.34 8.80
CA GLY A 97 -5.12 16.04 9.94
C GLY A 97 -3.75 16.66 9.64
N ILE A 98 -3.19 16.42 8.46
CA ILE A 98 -1.97 17.06 7.97
C ILE A 98 -2.37 18.13 6.95
N GLY A 99 -2.01 19.38 7.21
CA GLY A 99 -2.24 20.49 6.28
C GLY A 99 -1.19 20.51 5.17
N GLY A 100 -1.58 20.86 3.95
CA GLY A 100 -0.66 21.02 2.82
C GLY A 100 -0.92 20.05 1.65
N PRO A 101 -0.04 20.07 0.63
CA PRO A 101 -0.17 19.25 -0.58
C PRO A 101 -0.01 17.76 -0.27
N ARG A 102 -0.80 16.95 -0.98
CA ARG A 102 -0.78 15.48 -0.92
C ARG A 102 -0.87 14.93 -2.33
N TYR A 103 -0.15 13.86 -2.58
CA TYR A 103 -0.02 13.28 -3.91
C TYR A 103 -0.43 11.82 -3.93
N TYR A 104 -0.77 11.32 -5.10
CA TYR A 104 -1.04 9.89 -5.30
C TYR A 104 -0.61 9.42 -6.68
N ALA A 105 -0.09 8.20 -6.72
CA ALA A 105 0.21 7.48 -7.95
C ALA A 105 -1.04 6.70 -8.39
N ALA A 106 -1.59 7.07 -9.56
CA ALA A 106 -2.70 6.36 -10.15
C ALA A 106 -2.18 5.22 -11.03
N PHE A 107 -2.39 3.98 -10.58
CA PHE A 107 -1.97 2.81 -11.34
C PHE A 107 -3.00 2.45 -12.41
N PRO A 108 -2.59 2.28 -13.68
CA PRO A 108 -3.51 1.85 -14.71
C PRO A 108 -4.05 0.45 -14.41
N GLU A 109 -5.35 0.27 -14.60
CA GLU A 109 -5.97 -1.05 -14.57
C GLU A 109 -5.57 -1.84 -15.82
N ALA A 110 -5.21 -3.10 -15.63
CA ALA A 110 -5.04 -3.99 -16.77
C ALA A 110 -6.42 -4.21 -17.41
N GLY A 111 -6.49 -4.20 -18.74
CA GLY A 111 -7.76 -4.18 -19.48
C GLY A 111 -8.71 -5.38 -19.29
N ASN A 112 -8.39 -6.35 -18.43
CA ASN A 112 -9.30 -7.39 -17.94
C ASN A 112 -8.75 -8.06 -16.66
N GLY A 113 -9.64 -8.75 -15.92
CA GLY A 113 -9.29 -9.41 -14.66
C GLY A 113 -8.21 -10.51 -14.75
N VAL A 114 -8.03 -11.16 -15.90
CA VAL A 114 -6.92 -12.13 -16.08
C VAL A 114 -5.58 -11.42 -16.15
N SER A 115 -5.52 -10.33 -16.92
CA SER A 115 -4.32 -9.51 -17.05
C SER A 115 -3.98 -8.86 -15.71
N GLU A 116 -4.99 -8.41 -14.98
CA GLU A 116 -4.84 -7.85 -13.64
C GLU A 116 -4.28 -8.86 -12.63
N GLY A 117 -4.80 -10.10 -12.66
CA GLY A 117 -4.26 -11.20 -11.87
C GLY A 117 -2.80 -11.52 -12.20
N LEU A 118 -2.41 -11.44 -13.48
CA LEU A 118 -1.01 -11.62 -13.90
C LEU A 118 -0.09 -10.51 -13.38
N VAL A 119 -0.53 -9.24 -13.42
CA VAL A 119 0.21 -8.14 -12.79
C VAL A 119 0.40 -8.40 -11.30
N ALA A 120 -0.67 -8.77 -10.59
CA ALA A 120 -0.61 -9.06 -9.16
C ALA A 120 0.38 -10.20 -8.83
N VAL A 121 0.38 -11.28 -9.62
CA VAL A 121 1.33 -12.37 -9.42
C VAL A 121 2.76 -11.95 -9.74
N HIS A 122 2.99 -11.17 -10.80
CA HIS A 122 4.32 -10.62 -11.09
C HIS A 122 4.84 -9.83 -9.90
N GLN A 123 4.07 -8.84 -9.42
CA GLN A 123 4.47 -8.02 -8.29
C GLN A 123 4.71 -8.83 -7.01
N LYS A 124 3.91 -9.88 -6.77
CA LYS A 124 4.02 -10.72 -5.56
C LYS A 124 5.18 -11.71 -5.58
N VAL A 125 5.46 -12.30 -6.74
CA VAL A 125 6.32 -13.50 -6.83
C VAL A 125 7.60 -13.25 -7.62
N PHE A 126 7.55 -12.38 -8.64
CA PHE A 126 8.62 -12.27 -9.63
C PHE A 126 9.32 -10.91 -9.62
N GLU A 127 8.62 -9.84 -9.28
CA GLU A 127 9.13 -8.47 -9.41
C GLU A 127 10.39 -8.27 -8.56
N ASN A 128 11.48 -7.97 -9.26
CA ASN A 128 12.80 -7.62 -8.74
C ASN A 128 13.65 -7.13 -9.93
N ASP A 129 14.88 -6.69 -9.67
CA ASP A 129 15.73 -6.13 -10.73
C ASP A 129 16.15 -7.14 -11.81
N PHE A 130 16.01 -8.45 -11.57
CA PHE A 130 16.32 -9.47 -12.58
C PHE A 130 15.14 -9.69 -13.54
N TRP A 131 13.92 -9.82 -13.01
CA TRP A 131 12.70 -10.02 -13.83
C TRP A 131 12.02 -8.73 -14.26
N GLY A 132 12.53 -7.58 -13.80
CA GLY A 132 12.03 -6.25 -14.12
C GLY A 132 11.11 -5.68 -13.05
N LEU A 133 11.38 -4.43 -12.67
CA LEU A 133 10.48 -3.61 -11.88
C LEU A 133 9.41 -3.03 -12.79
N THR A 134 8.16 -3.08 -12.35
CA THR A 134 7.05 -2.38 -13.01
C THR A 134 7.30 -0.88 -12.99
N ASN A 135 6.70 -0.14 -13.93
CA ASN A 135 6.84 1.33 -13.98
C ASN A 135 6.32 1.99 -12.70
N ALA A 136 5.32 1.38 -12.07
CA ALA A 136 4.85 1.69 -10.74
C ALA A 136 5.96 1.69 -9.69
N THR A 137 6.62 0.54 -9.54
CA THR A 137 7.70 0.39 -8.56
C THR A 137 8.88 1.29 -8.88
N GLN A 138 9.14 1.56 -10.15
CA GLN A 138 10.17 2.52 -10.56
C GLN A 138 9.83 3.95 -10.14
N GLU A 139 8.58 4.41 -10.32
CA GLU A 139 8.15 5.74 -9.88
C GLU A 139 8.29 5.90 -8.36
N THR A 140 7.76 4.94 -7.59
CA THR A 140 7.90 4.94 -6.11
C THR A 140 9.36 4.89 -5.67
N LYS A 141 10.22 4.12 -6.37
CA LYS A 141 11.67 4.10 -6.12
C LYS A 141 12.32 5.46 -6.39
N LEU A 142 11.90 6.18 -7.43
CA LEU A 142 12.40 7.52 -7.73
C LEU A 142 12.00 8.53 -6.65
N GLU A 143 10.75 8.49 -6.17
CA GLU A 143 10.29 9.32 -5.05
C GLU A 143 11.08 9.06 -3.77
N MET A 144 11.33 7.78 -3.47
CA MET A 144 12.19 7.35 -2.37
C MET A 144 13.62 7.92 -2.47
N ILE A 145 14.22 7.88 -3.66
CA ILE A 145 15.56 8.43 -3.90
C ILE A 145 15.55 9.96 -3.74
N GLN A 146 14.53 10.61 -4.27
CA GLN A 146 14.45 12.07 -4.32
C GLN A 146 14.16 12.69 -2.95
N TYR A 147 13.22 12.12 -2.20
CA TYR A 147 12.67 12.73 -0.98
C TYR A 147 12.96 11.95 0.30
N GLY A 148 13.45 10.71 0.21
CA GLY A 148 13.56 9.82 1.37
C GLY A 148 14.48 10.31 2.50
N ARG A 149 15.49 11.13 2.17
CA ARG A 149 16.37 11.75 3.18
C ARG A 149 15.81 13.06 3.73
N SER A 150 15.08 13.83 2.92
CA SER A 150 14.59 15.16 3.27
C SER A 150 13.25 15.14 3.99
N GLY A 151 12.46 14.08 3.81
CA GLY A 151 11.16 13.91 4.45
C GLY A 151 10.14 13.37 3.46
N LEU A 152 9.83 12.08 3.58
CA LEU A 152 8.85 11.39 2.73
C LEU A 152 7.87 10.60 3.61
N HIS A 153 6.60 10.60 3.25
CA HIS A 153 5.60 9.71 3.79
C HIS A 153 4.96 8.93 2.65
N LEU A 154 4.92 7.60 2.79
CA LEU A 154 4.32 6.70 1.82
C LEU A 154 3.16 5.94 2.43
N ASP A 155 1.98 6.07 1.83
CA ASP A 155 0.80 5.28 2.16
C ASP A 155 0.62 4.15 1.15
N GLY A 156 0.72 2.89 1.59
CA GLY A 156 0.52 1.72 0.75
C GLY A 156 -0.80 1.04 1.02
N HIS A 157 -1.76 1.16 0.10
CA HIS A 157 -3.05 0.48 0.20
C HIS A 157 -3.08 -0.79 -0.65
N SER A 158 -3.54 -1.92 -0.10
CA SER A 158 -3.72 -3.16 -0.87
C SER A 158 -2.46 -3.55 -1.66
N ARG A 159 -2.50 -3.62 -2.99
CA ARG A 159 -1.32 -3.85 -3.85
C ARG A 159 -0.33 -2.68 -3.90
N GLY A 160 -0.72 -1.44 -3.61
CA GLY A 160 0.24 -0.33 -3.51
C GLY A 160 1.33 -0.57 -2.46
N SER A 161 1.01 -1.35 -1.40
CA SER A 161 2.03 -1.84 -0.47
C SER A 161 3.10 -2.74 -1.11
N MET A 162 2.75 -3.47 -2.19
CA MET A 162 3.70 -4.26 -2.97
C MET A 162 4.64 -3.37 -3.76
N THR A 163 4.14 -2.30 -4.36
CA THR A 163 4.96 -1.30 -5.07
C THR A 163 6.01 -0.71 -4.14
N ILE A 164 5.59 -0.24 -2.95
CA ILE A 164 6.50 0.29 -1.92
C ILE A 164 7.48 -0.79 -1.45
N GLY A 165 7.00 -1.99 -1.12
CA GLY A 165 7.85 -3.10 -0.66
C GLY A 165 8.91 -3.51 -1.69
N ASN A 166 8.52 -3.66 -2.95
CA ASN A 166 9.42 -4.03 -4.04
C ASN A 166 10.45 -2.92 -4.35
N ALA A 167 10.06 -1.65 -4.24
CA ALA A 167 10.99 -0.52 -4.36
C ALA A 167 12.04 -0.55 -3.24
N MET A 168 11.62 -0.83 -2.00
CA MET A 168 12.55 -1.00 -0.88
C MET A 168 13.46 -2.22 -1.04
N GLU A 169 12.97 -3.35 -1.54
CA GLU A 169 13.80 -4.53 -1.85
C GLU A 169 14.92 -4.17 -2.85
N SER A 170 14.56 -3.47 -3.92
CA SER A 170 15.50 -3.00 -4.93
C SER A 170 16.55 -2.05 -4.33
N LEU A 171 16.13 -1.03 -3.56
CA LEU A 171 17.05 -0.09 -2.91
C LEU A 171 17.99 -0.76 -1.90
N ALA A 172 17.48 -1.71 -1.12
CA ALA A 172 18.27 -2.42 -0.12
C ALA A 172 19.36 -3.27 -0.78
N LYS A 173 19.03 -3.94 -1.88
CA LYS A 173 19.99 -4.73 -2.67
C LYS A 173 21.08 -3.87 -3.33
N ASP A 174 20.73 -2.65 -3.73
CA ASP A 174 21.68 -1.64 -4.24
C ASP A 174 22.61 -1.07 -3.14
N GLY A 175 22.42 -1.43 -1.86
CA GLY A 175 23.27 -1.00 -0.75
C GLY A 175 22.96 0.41 -0.23
N ASN A 176 21.76 0.93 -0.45
CA ASN A 176 21.36 2.30 -0.11
C ASN A 176 21.02 2.52 1.38
N GLN A 177 21.85 2.02 2.30
CA GLN A 177 21.65 2.22 3.74
C GLN A 177 21.60 3.72 4.09
N GLY A 178 20.59 4.12 4.87
CA GLY A 178 20.37 5.53 5.28
C GLY A 178 19.73 6.44 4.22
N LEU A 179 19.41 5.94 3.02
CA LEU A 179 18.71 6.70 1.98
C LEU A 179 17.30 7.12 2.40
N LEU A 180 16.64 6.32 3.24
CA LEU A 180 15.27 6.58 3.68
C LEU A 180 15.21 7.12 5.12
N GLY A 181 16.28 7.74 5.62
CA GLY A 181 16.38 8.19 7.02
C GLY A 181 15.33 9.22 7.47
N GLY A 182 14.69 9.92 6.53
CA GLY A 182 13.57 10.83 6.78
C GLY A 182 12.21 10.26 6.39
N THR A 183 12.15 9.00 5.93
CA THR A 183 10.94 8.38 5.41
C THR A 183 10.13 7.71 6.52
N THR A 184 8.81 7.80 6.40
CA THR A 184 7.83 7.01 7.17
C THR A 184 6.89 6.29 6.23
N VAL A 185 6.38 5.14 6.63
CA VAL A 185 5.51 4.31 5.78
C VAL A 185 4.30 3.82 6.59
N SER A 186 3.12 3.91 6.00
CA SER A 186 1.88 3.36 6.57
C SER A 186 1.21 2.42 5.56
N PHE A 187 0.81 1.24 6.02
CA PHE A 187 0.22 0.21 5.19
C PHE A 187 -1.22 -0.09 5.61
N PHE A 188 -2.13 -0.07 4.64
CA PHE A 188 -3.57 -0.25 4.82
C PHE A 188 -4.06 -1.44 4.00
N GLY A 189 -4.62 -2.45 4.65
CA GLY A 189 -5.05 -3.68 3.97
C GLY A 189 -3.95 -4.35 3.12
N ALA A 190 -2.69 -4.20 3.53
CA ALA A 190 -1.53 -4.43 2.68
C ALA A 190 -1.38 -5.89 2.18
N ALA A 191 -1.21 -6.04 0.86
CA ALA A 191 -0.84 -7.30 0.22
C ALA A 191 0.65 -7.66 0.39
N TYR A 192 1.49 -6.69 0.76
CA TYR A 192 2.88 -6.91 1.14
C TYR A 192 2.99 -7.23 2.64
N ASN A 193 3.98 -8.02 3.03
CA ASN A 193 4.18 -8.38 4.43
C ASN A 193 4.81 -7.22 5.21
N GLY A 194 4.10 -6.68 6.20
CA GLY A 194 4.51 -5.49 6.95
C GLY A 194 5.77 -5.69 7.80
N GLU A 195 5.98 -6.88 8.37
CA GLU A 195 7.21 -7.20 9.13
C GLU A 195 8.44 -7.22 8.19
N LYS A 196 8.31 -7.84 7.01
CA LYS A 196 9.36 -7.79 5.97
C LYS A 196 9.61 -6.34 5.52
N ALA A 197 8.56 -5.57 5.29
CA ALA A 197 8.69 -4.18 4.86
C ALA A 197 9.37 -3.31 5.92
N ASP A 198 9.02 -3.48 7.20
CA ASP A 198 9.68 -2.75 8.30
C ASP A 198 11.16 -3.13 8.44
N ALA A 199 11.51 -4.40 8.26
CA ALA A 199 12.92 -4.81 8.27
C ALA A 199 13.74 -4.14 7.14
N LEU A 200 13.17 -4.07 5.93
CA LEU A 200 13.79 -3.34 4.81
C LEU A 200 13.90 -1.84 5.11
N LEU A 201 12.80 -1.23 5.57
CA LEU A 201 12.73 0.18 5.92
C LEU A 201 13.76 0.53 7.01
N SER A 202 13.88 -0.30 8.04
CA SER A 202 14.87 -0.15 9.13
C SER A 202 16.29 -0.03 8.61
N GLY A 203 16.68 -0.93 7.70
CA GLY A 203 18.00 -0.90 7.07
C GLY A 203 18.18 0.35 6.20
N LEU A 204 17.19 0.68 5.38
CA LEU A 204 17.21 1.86 4.51
C LEU A 204 17.17 3.18 5.28
N GLN A 205 16.60 3.20 6.48
CA GLN A 205 16.59 4.34 7.40
C GLN A 205 17.90 4.47 8.19
N ASN A 206 18.71 3.40 8.23
CA ASN A 206 19.78 3.25 9.22
C ASN A 206 19.27 3.39 10.66
N ARG A 207 18.09 2.82 10.93
CA ARG A 207 17.33 2.99 12.17
C ARG A 207 18.10 2.54 13.41
N ASP A 208 18.95 1.53 13.29
CA ASP A 208 19.79 1.02 14.40
C ASP A 208 20.82 2.03 14.91
N ALA A 209 21.19 3.04 14.10
CA ALA A 209 22.11 4.09 14.51
C ALA A 209 21.43 5.16 15.38
N VAL A 210 20.09 5.20 15.41
CA VAL A 210 19.31 6.18 16.17
C VAL A 210 19.29 5.77 17.64
N GLN A 211 19.83 6.63 18.50
CA GLN A 211 20.00 6.33 19.93
C GLN A 211 18.71 6.48 20.72
N ASP A 212 17.86 7.46 20.36
CA ASP A 212 16.63 7.72 21.07
C ASP A 212 15.58 6.63 20.79
N PRO A 213 15.11 5.87 21.81
CA PRO A 213 14.10 4.83 21.61
C PRO A 213 12.77 5.37 21.07
N SER A 214 12.34 6.56 21.49
CA SER A 214 11.09 7.14 20.97
C SER A 214 11.20 7.50 19.49
N GLN A 215 12.32 8.10 19.07
CA GLN A 215 12.56 8.37 17.66
C GLN A 215 12.62 7.08 16.84
N ARG A 216 13.28 6.02 17.33
CA ARG A 216 13.30 4.71 16.66
C ARG A 216 11.90 4.13 16.47
N GLN A 217 11.08 4.16 17.50
CA GLN A 217 9.71 3.65 17.42
C GLN A 217 8.86 4.46 16.42
N ALA A 218 9.03 5.79 16.37
CA ALA A 218 8.33 6.64 15.40
C ALA A 218 8.76 6.42 13.93
N MET A 219 9.87 5.71 13.71
CA MET A 219 10.37 5.33 12.39
C MET A 219 9.84 3.97 11.93
N GLU A 220 9.16 3.21 12.79
CA GLU A 220 8.54 1.94 12.43
C GLU A 220 7.45 2.14 11.38
N LEU A 221 7.38 1.19 10.46
CA LEU A 221 6.23 1.07 9.58
C LEU A 221 4.99 0.83 10.43
N THR A 222 3.89 1.48 10.04
CA THR A 222 2.61 1.29 10.70
C THR A 222 1.64 0.49 9.84
N LEU A 223 0.79 -0.33 10.47
CA LEU A 223 -0.20 -1.17 9.82
C LEU A 223 -1.61 -0.87 10.32
N GLN A 224 -2.57 -0.92 9.41
CA GLN A 224 -3.99 -1.03 9.74
C GLN A 224 -4.64 -2.09 8.86
N ILE A 225 -5.07 -3.19 9.48
CA ILE A 225 -5.66 -4.33 8.78
C ILE A 225 -6.87 -4.83 9.56
N HIS A 226 -8.04 -4.80 8.91
CA HIS A 226 -9.27 -5.30 9.50
C HIS A 226 -9.22 -6.83 9.64
N MET A 227 -9.80 -7.37 10.70
CA MET A 227 -9.79 -8.82 11.00
C MET A 227 -10.40 -9.69 9.90
N ALA A 228 -11.31 -9.10 9.13
CA ALA A 228 -12.02 -9.70 8.00
C ALA A 228 -11.55 -9.18 6.63
N ASP A 229 -10.35 -8.59 6.55
CA ASP A 229 -9.71 -8.26 5.29
C ASP A 229 -8.86 -9.45 4.82
N PRO A 230 -9.27 -10.21 3.80
CA PRO A 230 -8.51 -11.35 3.32
C PRO A 230 -7.20 -10.98 2.60
N VAL A 231 -7.12 -9.78 2.00
CA VAL A 231 -5.92 -9.33 1.31
C VAL A 231 -4.82 -9.07 2.34
N GLY A 232 -5.11 -8.24 3.34
CA GLY A 232 -4.17 -7.98 4.43
C GLY A 232 -3.78 -9.24 5.19
N ARG A 233 -4.77 -10.02 5.61
CA ARG A 233 -4.59 -11.15 6.53
C ARG A 233 -3.93 -12.37 5.88
N TYR A 234 -4.34 -12.72 4.66
CA TYR A 234 -3.91 -13.98 4.03
C TYR A 234 -2.93 -13.77 2.88
N ILE A 235 -3.15 -12.77 2.02
CA ILE A 235 -2.23 -12.50 0.90
C ILE A 235 -0.96 -11.80 1.41
N GLY A 236 -1.12 -10.78 2.26
CA GLY A 236 -0.02 -10.11 2.96
C GLY A 236 0.58 -10.93 4.11
N GLY A 237 -0.20 -11.85 4.68
CA GLY A 237 0.21 -12.64 5.84
C GLY A 237 0.40 -11.77 7.08
N ASN A 238 -0.41 -10.70 7.21
CA ASN A 238 -0.22 -9.69 8.24
C ASN A 238 -1.16 -9.87 9.45
N PRO A 239 -0.74 -9.39 10.64
CA PRO A 239 -1.59 -9.33 11.81
C PRO A 239 -2.79 -8.40 11.57
N SER A 240 -3.85 -8.59 12.35
CA SER A 240 -5.00 -7.68 12.35
C SER A 240 -4.79 -6.60 13.41
N ALA A 241 -5.08 -5.36 13.05
CA ALA A 241 -5.16 -4.22 13.96
C ALA A 241 -6.51 -4.15 14.71
N GLY A 242 -7.41 -5.13 14.50
CA GLY A 242 -8.75 -5.17 15.08
C GLY A 242 -9.85 -5.12 14.03
N GLY A 243 -10.96 -4.45 14.35
CA GLY A 243 -12.15 -4.41 13.52
C GLY A 243 -13.38 -5.04 14.19
N THR A 244 -14.55 -4.87 13.59
CA THR A 244 -15.83 -5.34 14.11
C THR A 244 -16.70 -5.82 12.97
N ILE A 245 -17.31 -6.99 13.14
CA ILE A 245 -18.34 -7.47 12.22
C ILE A 245 -19.68 -6.83 12.61
N PRO A 246 -20.33 -6.05 11.72
CA PRO A 246 -21.60 -5.40 12.04
C PRO A 246 -22.72 -6.40 12.33
N GLY A 247 -23.70 -5.99 13.14
CA GLY A 247 -24.89 -6.79 13.42
C GLY A 247 -25.67 -7.13 12.14
N GLY A 248 -26.06 -8.40 11.99
CA GLY A 248 -26.70 -8.91 10.78
C GLY A 248 -25.74 -9.38 9.68
N SER A 249 -24.42 -9.22 9.89
CA SER A 249 -23.38 -9.76 9.03
C SER A 249 -22.64 -10.93 9.69
N ASN A 250 -21.70 -11.54 8.97
CA ASN A 250 -20.79 -12.55 9.48
C ASN A 250 -19.42 -12.45 8.80
N LEU A 251 -18.40 -13.08 9.41
CA LEU A 251 -17.01 -13.01 8.94
C LEU A 251 -16.84 -13.41 7.47
N LEU A 252 -17.46 -14.50 7.03
CA LEU A 252 -17.32 -15.00 5.67
C LEU A 252 -17.93 -14.03 4.65
N TYR A 253 -19.07 -13.43 4.99
CA TYR A 253 -19.71 -12.45 4.14
C TYR A 253 -18.88 -11.16 4.01
N GLU A 254 -18.33 -10.64 5.11
CA GLU A 254 -17.46 -9.45 5.05
C GLU A 254 -16.16 -9.72 4.29
N MET A 255 -15.56 -10.92 4.46
CA MET A 255 -14.40 -11.32 3.67
C MET A 255 -14.71 -11.39 2.18
N TRP A 256 -15.88 -11.91 1.80
CA TRP A 256 -16.31 -11.96 0.40
C TRP A 256 -16.53 -10.55 -0.17
N ARG A 257 -17.20 -9.67 0.59
CA ARG A 257 -17.40 -8.27 0.20
C ARG A 257 -16.08 -7.52 0.00
N ALA A 258 -15.08 -7.78 0.85
CA ALA A 258 -13.75 -7.20 0.72
C ALA A 258 -13.00 -7.60 -0.57
N LEU A 259 -13.33 -8.74 -1.17
CA LEU A 259 -12.70 -9.20 -2.42
C LEU A 259 -13.38 -8.65 -3.68
N ASP A 260 -14.64 -8.23 -3.57
CA ASP A 260 -15.47 -7.78 -4.71
C ASP A 260 -15.26 -6.30 -5.06
N GLY A 261 -14.28 -5.62 -4.45
CA GLY A 261 -13.96 -4.22 -4.73
C GLY A 261 -15.04 -3.20 -4.32
N GLN A 262 -16.12 -3.64 -3.67
CA GLN A 262 -17.22 -2.76 -3.28
C GLN A 262 -16.76 -1.62 -2.36
N GLU A 263 -17.46 -0.49 -2.44
CA GLU A 263 -17.27 0.57 -1.47
C GLU A 263 -17.67 0.11 -0.05
N ASN A 264 -17.02 0.67 0.96
CA ASN A 264 -17.36 0.48 2.37
C ASN A 264 -17.27 -0.98 2.85
N THR A 265 -16.13 -1.60 2.57
CA THR A 265 -15.80 -2.97 2.96
C THR A 265 -14.67 -2.99 3.97
N THR A 266 -14.41 -4.15 4.54
CA THR A 266 -13.30 -4.37 5.47
C THR A 266 -11.92 -4.18 4.84
N HIS A 267 -11.84 -4.14 3.49
CA HIS A 267 -10.62 -3.82 2.75
C HIS A 267 -10.53 -2.36 2.30
N ASN A 268 -11.62 -1.60 2.31
CA ASN A 268 -11.63 -0.22 1.78
C ASN A 268 -11.93 0.85 2.86
N CYS A 269 -12.23 0.42 4.08
CA CYS A 269 -12.49 1.31 5.21
C CYS A 269 -11.26 1.37 6.12
N TYR A 270 -10.31 2.23 5.80
CA TYR A 270 -9.08 2.45 6.56
C TYR A 270 -8.88 3.94 6.88
N GLY A 271 -7.84 4.30 7.65
CA GLY A 271 -7.53 5.70 7.99
C GLY A 271 -8.67 6.45 8.69
N ALA A 272 -8.96 7.65 8.18
CA ALA A 272 -9.95 8.59 8.71
C ALA A 272 -11.37 8.01 8.88
N PRO A 273 -12.19 8.59 9.78
CA PRO A 273 -13.57 8.16 9.96
C PRO A 273 -14.34 8.37 8.66
N GLY A 274 -14.60 7.27 7.96
CA GLY A 274 -15.44 7.27 6.78
C GLY A 274 -16.92 7.51 7.12
N ASN A 275 -17.78 7.18 6.18
CA ASN A 275 -19.22 7.18 6.42
C ASN A 275 -19.63 6.18 7.51
N ARG A 276 -20.92 6.19 7.88
CA ARG A 276 -21.48 5.32 8.93
C ARG A 276 -21.21 3.83 8.69
N ALA A 277 -21.11 3.38 7.44
CA ALA A 277 -20.81 2.00 7.12
C ALA A 277 -19.36 1.65 7.49
N CYS A 278 -18.39 2.49 7.12
CA CYS A 278 -17.00 2.30 7.56
C CYS A 278 -16.85 2.37 9.08
N GLN A 279 -17.53 3.31 9.74
CA GLN A 279 -17.50 3.41 11.21
C GLN A 279 -18.05 2.15 11.91
N ALA A 280 -19.03 1.46 11.30
CA ALA A 280 -19.57 0.23 11.85
C ALA A 280 -18.53 -0.90 11.88
N LEU A 281 -17.67 -0.96 10.85
CA LEU A 281 -16.57 -1.92 10.75
C LEU A 281 -15.47 -1.70 11.79
N TRP A 282 -15.44 -0.55 12.44
CA TRP A 282 -14.44 -0.21 13.46
C TRP A 282 -15.07 0.15 14.81
N SER A 283 -16.33 -0.23 15.04
CA SER A 283 -17.10 0.23 16.21
C SER A 283 -16.50 -0.13 17.58
N ASN A 284 -15.64 -1.16 17.68
CA ASN A 284 -14.92 -1.52 18.91
C ASN A 284 -13.60 -0.76 19.13
N SER A 285 -13.20 0.12 18.22
CA SER A 285 -12.00 0.95 18.36
C SER A 285 -12.30 2.28 19.05
N SER A 286 -11.35 2.82 19.80
CA SER A 286 -11.47 4.15 20.40
C SER A 286 -11.71 5.19 19.30
N ASN A 287 -12.80 5.96 19.39
CA ASN A 287 -13.29 6.90 18.37
C ASN A 287 -13.94 6.28 17.11
N LYS A 288 -14.16 4.95 17.06
CA LYS A 288 -14.63 4.24 15.85
C LYS A 288 -13.66 4.35 14.66
N GLU A 289 -12.41 4.60 14.97
CA GLU A 289 -11.26 4.65 14.08
C GLU A 289 -10.17 3.81 14.75
N THR A 290 -9.50 2.92 14.03
CA THR A 290 -8.20 2.43 14.51
C THR A 290 -7.12 3.26 13.85
N ALA A 291 -6.31 3.92 14.67
CA ALA A 291 -5.01 4.42 14.23
C ALA A 291 -4.19 3.28 13.63
N THR A 292 -3.32 3.59 12.68
CA THR A 292 -2.27 2.66 12.27
C THR A 292 -1.41 2.32 13.50
N LEU A 293 -1.04 1.05 13.64
CA LEU A 293 -0.23 0.57 14.76
C LEU A 293 1.18 0.24 14.27
N PRO A 294 2.24 0.59 15.02
CA PRO A 294 3.61 0.24 14.65
C PRO A 294 3.78 -1.30 14.61
N ILE A 295 4.69 -1.82 13.79
CA ILE A 295 4.95 -3.26 13.68
C ILE A 295 5.24 -3.90 15.04
N SER A 296 5.99 -3.22 15.93
CA SER A 296 6.29 -3.71 17.28
C SER A 296 5.05 -4.01 18.12
N ALA A 297 3.90 -3.38 17.84
CA ALA A 297 2.64 -3.68 18.53
C ALA A 297 2.08 -5.09 18.24
N PHE A 298 2.63 -5.79 17.24
CA PHE A 298 2.20 -7.11 16.80
C PHE A 298 3.24 -8.22 17.06
N GLU A 299 4.33 -7.92 17.78
CA GLU A 299 5.35 -8.91 18.13
C GLU A 299 4.71 -10.13 18.84
N GLY A 300 5.01 -11.34 18.35
CA GLY A 300 4.51 -12.59 18.91
C GLY A 300 3.16 -13.09 18.36
N TRP A 301 2.61 -12.47 17.30
CA TRP A 301 1.34 -12.90 16.69
C TRP A 301 1.39 -14.22 15.89
N LYS A 302 2.58 -14.74 15.55
CA LYS A 302 2.76 -15.93 14.70
C LYS A 302 2.47 -17.26 15.40
#